data_AF-A0A6S6LXB6-F1
#
_entry.id   AF-A0A6S6LXB6-F1
#
_cell.length_a   1.000
_cell.length_b   1.000
_cell.length_c   1.000
_cell.angle_alpha   90.00
_cell.angle_beta   90.00
_cell.angle_gamma   90.00
#
_symmetry.space_group_name_H-M   'P 1'
#
loop_
_entity.id
_entity.type
_entity.pdbx_description
1 polymer ?
#
loop_
_entity_poly.entity_id
_entity_poly.type
_entity_poly.pdbx_seq_one_letter_code
_entity_poly.pdbx_strand_id
1 'polypeptide(L)'
;MKGYELVKQIREERSHHPERMFIKWWRNEEDFIDFDLVARFLDTLKESSKIDGFELIDQEEMWRTVQSRCEGRVTKEQRDGDWVLRWTPPEGKKLEEMQTDFPYTPESLLKILDQETNYNYVD
;
A
#
# COMPACT_ATOMS: atom_id res chain seq x y z
N MET A 1 -5.32 1.16 -20.58
CA MET A 1 -6.76 0.77 -20.49
C MET A 1 -7.62 2.02 -20.34
N LYS A 2 -8.90 2.06 -20.77
CA LYS A 2 -9.77 3.22 -20.45
C LYS A 2 -10.21 3.16 -18.98
N GLY A 3 -10.33 4.32 -18.31
CA GLY A 3 -10.61 4.38 -16.87
C GLY A 3 -11.84 3.59 -16.41
N TYR A 4 -12.94 3.59 -17.19
CA TYR A 4 -14.15 2.82 -16.84
C TYR A 4 -13.95 1.29 -16.91
N GLU A 5 -13.11 0.81 -17.84
CA GLU A 5 -12.82 -0.63 -18.00
C GLU A 5 -12.03 -1.12 -16.81
N LEU A 6 -11.06 -0.31 -16.37
CA LEU A 6 -10.26 -0.58 -15.19
C LEU A 6 -11.12 -0.66 -13.93
N VAL A 7 -11.99 0.33 -13.69
CA VAL A 7 -12.90 0.32 -12.52
C VAL A 7 -13.76 -0.94 -12.51
N LYS A 8 -14.27 -1.37 -13.67
CA LYS A 8 -15.05 -2.59 -13.79
C LYS A 8 -14.22 -3.83 -13.41
N GLN A 9 -13.01 -3.95 -13.95
CA GLN A 9 -12.12 -5.08 -13.66
C GLN A 9 -11.74 -5.15 -12.18
N ILE A 10 -11.37 -4.02 -11.56
CA ILE A 10 -11.04 -3.96 -10.13
C ILE A 10 -12.23 -4.40 -9.27
N ARG A 11 -13.43 -3.91 -9.58
CA ARG A 11 -14.65 -4.28 -8.83
C ARG A 11 -14.99 -5.76 -9.00
N GLU A 12 -14.83 -6.29 -10.20
CA GLU A 12 -15.07 -7.70 -10.50
C GLU A 12 -14.06 -8.59 -9.77
N GLU A 13 -12.77 -8.29 -9.82
CA GLU A 13 -11.74 -9.05 -9.10
C GLU A 13 -11.96 -9.00 -7.58
N ARG A 14 -12.21 -7.81 -7.02
CA ARG A 14 -12.52 -7.65 -5.59
C ARG A 14 -13.78 -8.40 -5.17
N SER A 15 -14.78 -8.53 -6.05
CA SER A 15 -15.99 -9.31 -5.71
C SER A 15 -15.72 -10.79 -5.56
N HIS A 16 -14.72 -11.32 -6.29
CA HIS A 16 -14.25 -12.70 -6.16
C HIS A 16 -13.27 -12.89 -4.99
N HIS A 17 -12.57 -11.81 -4.60
CA HIS A 17 -11.52 -11.81 -3.58
C HIS A 17 -11.68 -10.64 -2.59
N PRO A 18 -12.71 -10.66 -1.72
CA PRO A 18 -13.02 -9.54 -0.83
C PRO A 18 -11.92 -9.24 0.20
N GLU A 19 -11.05 -10.21 0.50
CA GLU A 19 -9.87 -10.07 1.36
C GLU A 19 -8.77 -9.20 0.76
N ARG A 20 -8.73 -9.08 -0.58
CA ARG A 20 -7.75 -8.28 -1.31
C ARG A 20 -8.15 -6.82 -1.32
N MET A 21 -7.79 -6.12 -0.25
CA MET A 21 -8.18 -4.74 0.01
C MET A 21 -7.18 -3.70 -0.49
N PHE A 22 -6.01 -4.13 -0.96
CA PHE A 22 -5.00 -3.26 -1.55
C PHE A 22 -4.94 -3.43 -3.06
N ILE A 23 -4.48 -2.39 -3.74
CA ILE A 23 -4.15 -2.40 -5.16
C ILE A 23 -2.70 -1.97 -5.33
N LYS A 24 -1.91 -2.82 -5.98
CA LYS A 24 -0.63 -2.47 -6.59
C LYS A 24 -0.93 -2.09 -8.04
N TRP A 25 -0.45 -0.95 -8.51
CA TRP A 25 -0.68 -0.52 -9.90
C TRP A 25 0.55 0.13 -10.51
N TRP A 26 0.66 0.11 -11.83
CA TRP A 26 1.86 0.59 -12.53
C TRP A 26 1.60 1.29 -13.87
N ARG A 27 2.61 2.03 -14.31
CA ARG A 27 2.71 2.68 -15.63
C ARG A 27 4.04 2.28 -16.30
N ASN A 28 3.98 1.86 -17.56
CA ASN A 28 5.13 1.42 -18.36
C ASN A 28 6.06 2.58 -18.76
N GLU A 29 5.57 3.83 -18.77
CA GLU A 29 6.36 4.97 -19.26
C GLU A 29 7.43 5.45 -18.24
N GLU A 30 7.37 5.05 -16.96
CA GLU A 30 8.19 5.68 -15.89
C GLU A 30 8.71 4.71 -14.80
N ASP A 31 8.73 3.39 -15.01
CA ASP A 31 9.05 2.38 -13.97
C ASP A 31 8.32 2.65 -12.63
N PHE A 32 7.10 3.18 -12.75
CA PHE A 32 6.32 3.64 -11.62
C PHE A 32 5.45 2.50 -11.11
N ILE A 33 5.58 2.20 -9.82
CA ILE A 33 4.69 1.33 -9.08
C ILE A 33 4.16 2.10 -7.90
N ASP A 34 2.89 1.91 -7.56
CA ASP A 34 2.32 2.49 -6.35
C ASP A 34 1.27 1.57 -5.75
N PHE A 35 0.99 1.80 -4.48
CA PHE A 35 0.07 1.00 -3.69
C PHE A 35 -1.02 1.89 -3.11
N ASP A 36 -2.24 1.35 -3.03
CA ASP A 36 -3.34 2.04 -2.39
C ASP A 36 -4.33 1.04 -1.76
N LEU A 37 -5.25 1.51 -0.92
CA LEU A 37 -6.47 0.79 -0.61
C LEU A 37 -7.40 0.85 -1.81
N VAL A 38 -8.00 -0.28 -2.19
CA VAL A 38 -8.92 -0.36 -3.34
C VAL A 38 -10.05 0.65 -3.24
N ALA A 39 -10.60 0.86 -2.05
CA ALA A 39 -11.66 1.85 -1.84
C ALA A 39 -11.18 3.27 -2.13
N ARG A 40 -10.06 3.70 -1.52
CA ARG A 40 -9.47 5.03 -1.72
C ARG A 40 -9.07 5.26 -3.17
N PHE A 41 -8.50 4.23 -3.79
CA PHE A 41 -8.10 4.27 -5.19
C PHE A 41 -9.30 4.51 -6.12
N LEU A 42 -10.38 3.74 -5.96
CA LEU A 42 -11.58 3.87 -6.79
C LEU A 42 -12.27 5.23 -6.61
N ASP A 43 -12.22 5.80 -5.41
CA ASP A 43 -12.82 7.10 -5.11
C ASP A 43 -12.00 8.28 -5.68
N THR A 44 -10.69 8.11 -5.84
CA THR A 44 -9.76 9.16 -6.28
C THR A 44 -9.30 9.01 -7.74
N LEU A 45 -9.63 7.89 -8.39
CA LEU A 45 -9.24 7.59 -9.76
C LEU A 45 -9.83 8.62 -10.73
N LYS A 46 -8.93 9.35 -11.41
CA LYS A 46 -9.30 10.30 -12.46
C LYS A 46 -9.48 9.57 -13.79
N GLU A 47 -10.43 10.02 -14.62
CA GLU A 47 -10.64 9.47 -15.96
C GLU A 47 -9.39 9.60 -16.86
N SER A 48 -8.56 10.61 -16.61
CA SER A 48 -7.30 10.85 -17.32
C SER A 48 -6.13 10.01 -16.81
N SER A 49 -6.29 9.22 -15.75
CA SER A 49 -5.23 8.37 -15.22
C SER A 49 -4.85 7.30 -16.25
N LYS A 50 -3.60 7.33 -16.70
CA LYS A 50 -2.99 6.22 -17.45
C LYS A 50 -2.60 5.14 -16.45
N ILE A 51 -3.11 3.92 -16.64
CA ILE A 51 -2.75 2.74 -15.86
C ILE A 51 -2.57 1.61 -16.85
N ASP A 52 -1.41 0.98 -16.79
CA ASP A 52 -1.02 -0.09 -17.70
C ASP A 52 -1.32 -1.47 -17.11
N GLY A 53 -1.27 -1.61 -15.79
CA GLY A 53 -1.72 -2.80 -15.09
C GLY A 53 -1.92 -2.58 -13.60
N PHE A 54 -2.53 -3.59 -12.98
CA PHE A 54 -2.76 -3.63 -11.54
C PHE A 54 -2.79 -5.09 -11.04
N GLU A 55 -2.65 -5.24 -9.73
CA GLU A 55 -2.79 -6.46 -8.98
C GLU A 55 -3.48 -6.14 -7.65
N LEU A 56 -4.51 -6.91 -7.28
CA LEU A 56 -5.10 -6.82 -5.95
C LEU A 56 -4.36 -7.75 -4.99
N ILE A 57 -4.03 -7.24 -3.81
CA ILE A 57 -3.31 -8.00 -2.78
C ILE A 57 -4.00 -7.91 -1.42
N ASP A 58 -3.80 -8.92 -0.60
CA ASP A 58 -4.31 -8.97 0.76
C ASP A 58 -3.37 -8.29 1.78
N GLN A 59 -3.77 -8.32 3.06
CA GLN A 59 -3.01 -7.70 4.15
C GLN A 59 -1.71 -8.44 4.50
N GLU A 60 -1.63 -9.75 4.24
CA GLU A 60 -0.40 -10.51 4.45
C GLU A 60 0.63 -10.20 3.36
N GLU A 61 0.19 -10.15 2.10
CA GLU A 61 1.00 -9.75 0.96
C GLU A 61 1.53 -8.32 1.14
N MET A 62 0.66 -7.37 1.51
CA MET A 62 1.10 -6.00 1.83
C MET A 62 2.10 -5.96 2.99
N TRP A 63 1.90 -6.77 4.03
CA TRP A 63 2.86 -6.85 5.13
C TRP A 63 4.24 -7.32 4.66
N ARG A 64 4.31 -8.32 3.79
CA ARG A 64 5.58 -8.79 3.20
C ARG A 64 6.24 -7.69 2.36
N THR A 65 5.46 -6.92 1.60
CA THR A 65 5.97 -5.75 0.85
C THR A 65 6.61 -4.72 1.78
N VAL A 66 5.92 -4.35 2.87
CA VAL A 66 6.43 -3.43 3.89
C VAL A 66 7.71 -3.97 4.54
N GLN A 67 7.73 -5.25 4.93
CA GLN A 67 8.93 -5.87 5.52
C GLN A 67 10.13 -5.83 4.57
N SER A 68 9.91 -6.15 3.30
CA SER A 68 10.97 -6.13 2.28
C SER A 68 11.52 -4.73 2.10
N ARG A 69 10.65 -3.71 2.04
CA ARG A 69 11.06 -2.32 1.83
C ARG A 69 11.78 -1.71 3.04
N CYS A 70 11.34 -2.04 4.26
CA CYS A 70 11.94 -1.50 5.47
C CYS A 70 13.26 -2.18 5.88
N GLU A 71 13.66 -3.29 5.25
CA GLU A 71 14.92 -4.00 5.52
C GLU A 71 15.16 -4.29 7.01
N GLY A 72 14.13 -4.76 7.71
CA GLY A 72 14.20 -5.08 9.15
C GLY A 72 13.98 -3.89 10.09
N ARG A 73 13.78 -2.68 9.57
CA ARG A 73 13.36 -1.51 10.39
C ARG A 73 11.88 -1.54 10.78
N VAL A 74 11.14 -2.57 10.39
CA VAL A 74 9.74 -2.78 10.80
C VAL A 74 9.57 -4.18 11.39
N THR A 75 8.87 -4.26 12.52
CA THR A 75 8.51 -5.52 13.17
C THR A 75 7.02 -5.54 13.50
N LYS A 76 6.45 -6.73 13.57
CA LYS A 76 5.07 -6.99 14.01
C LYS A 76 5.13 -7.79 15.30
N GLU A 77 4.53 -7.27 16.37
CA GLU A 77 4.53 -7.91 17.69
C GLU A 77 3.15 -7.79 18.36
N GLN A 78 2.88 -8.68 19.31
CA GLN A 78 1.63 -8.64 20.07
C GLN A 78 1.85 -7.85 21.37
N ARG A 79 0.95 -6.90 21.67
CA ARG A 79 0.93 -6.11 22.90
C ARG A 79 -0.49 -5.97 23.41
N ASP A 80 -0.68 -6.26 24.70
CA ASP A 80 -1.99 -6.15 25.37
C ASP A 80 -3.14 -6.87 24.63
N GLY A 81 -2.80 -7.92 23.87
CA GLY A 81 -3.75 -8.70 23.04
C GLY A 81 -3.83 -8.27 21.58
N ASP A 82 -3.39 -7.06 21.24
CA ASP A 82 -3.44 -6.48 19.89
C ASP A 82 -2.13 -6.65 19.12
N TRP A 83 -2.24 -6.69 17.78
CA TRP A 83 -1.08 -6.67 16.90
C TRP A 83 -0.64 -5.24 16.63
N VAL A 84 0.63 -4.96 16.88
CA VAL A 84 1.26 -3.65 16.73
C VAL A 84 2.44 -3.77 15.76
N LEU A 85 2.57 -2.79 14.89
CA LEU A 85 3.74 -2.57 14.04
C LEU A 85 4.68 -1.59 14.73
N ARG A 86 5.92 -1.99 14.95
CA ARG A 86 6.98 -1.10 15.38
C ARG A 86 7.88 -0.77 14.20
N TRP A 87 8.02 0.50 13.90
CA TRP A 87 8.74 0.99 12.75
C TRP A 87 9.77 2.06 13.14
N THR A 88 10.98 1.90 12.63
CA THR A 88 12.08 2.86 12.73
C THR A 88 12.27 3.52 11.36
N PRO A 89 11.89 4.79 11.20
CA PRO A 89 12.03 5.51 9.94
C PRO A 89 13.51 5.61 9.49
N PRO A 90 13.78 5.75 8.17
CA PRO A 90 15.15 5.95 7.70
C PRO A 90 15.72 7.29 8.19
N GLU A 91 17.05 7.35 8.34
CA GLU A 91 17.73 8.56 8.81
C GLU A 91 17.39 9.78 7.93
N GLY A 92 17.19 10.94 8.57
CA GLY A 92 16.89 12.20 7.88
C GLY A 92 15.42 12.42 7.54
N LYS A 93 14.53 11.44 7.74
CA LYS A 93 13.07 11.67 7.69
C LYS A 93 12.62 12.42 8.95
N LYS A 94 12.20 13.67 8.77
CA LYS A 94 11.48 14.42 9.82
C LYS A 94 10.04 13.93 9.85
N LEU A 95 9.77 12.91 10.64
CA LEU A 95 8.40 12.62 11.04
C LEU A 95 7.93 13.71 11.99
N GLU A 96 6.82 14.37 11.67
CA GLU A 96 6.21 15.40 12.51
C GLU A 96 5.82 14.85 13.89
N GLU A 97 5.66 13.53 13.99
CA GLU A 97 5.36 12.81 15.21
C GLU A 97 6.31 11.61 15.30
N MET A 98 7.10 11.50 16.36
CA MET A 98 7.98 10.35 16.66
C MET A 98 7.21 9.04 16.90
N GLN A 99 6.07 8.84 16.24
CA GLN A 99 5.26 7.63 16.32
C GLN A 99 6.05 6.48 15.70
N THR A 100 6.57 5.61 16.57
CA THR A 100 7.24 4.37 16.17
C THR A 100 6.28 3.19 16.19
N ASP A 101 5.17 3.29 16.90
CA ASP A 101 4.22 2.19 17.08
C ASP A 101 2.88 2.52 16.37
N PHE A 102 2.44 1.61 15.51
CA PHE A 102 1.21 1.72 14.72
C PHE A 102 0.34 0.47 14.95
N PRO A 103 -1.00 0.58 14.92
CA PRO A 103 -1.84 -0.61 14.97
C PRO A 103 -1.64 -1.44 13.68
N TYR A 104 -1.76 -2.77 13.74
CA TYR A 104 -1.65 -3.62 12.55
C TYR A 104 -2.94 -3.55 11.70
N THR A 105 -3.12 -2.43 11.01
CA THR A 105 -4.26 -2.17 10.13
C THR A 105 -3.81 -1.92 8.69
N PRO A 106 -4.72 -2.05 7.71
CA PRO A 106 -4.40 -1.78 6.32
C PRO A 106 -3.85 -0.37 6.08
N GLU A 107 -4.44 0.62 6.72
CA GLU A 107 -4.05 2.03 6.64
C GLU A 107 -2.63 2.25 7.19
N SER A 108 -2.28 1.55 8.27
CA SER A 108 -0.97 1.69 8.90
C SER A 108 0.14 1.09 8.05
N LEU A 109 -0.11 -0.06 7.41
CA LEU A 109 0.83 -0.66 6.45
C LEU A 109 1.09 0.27 5.28
N LEU A 110 0.03 0.83 4.70
CA LEU A 110 0.15 1.76 3.58
C LEU A 110 0.87 3.05 4.00
N LYS A 111 0.55 3.61 5.17
CA LYS A 111 1.22 4.79 5.72
C LYS A 111 2.72 4.57 5.87
N ILE A 112 3.15 3.41 6.39
CA ILE A 112 4.56 3.07 6.52
C ILE A 112 5.19 2.99 5.11
N LEU A 113 4.56 2.28 4.18
CA LEU A 113 5.08 2.12 2.81
C LEU A 113 5.25 3.47 2.09
N ASP A 114 4.21 4.32 2.12
CA ASP A 114 4.21 5.67 1.54
C ASP A 114 5.38 6.50 2.08
N GLN A 115 5.63 6.40 3.38
CA GLN A 115 6.73 7.11 4.02
C GLN A 115 8.09 6.52 3.68
N GLU A 116 8.21 5.21 3.48
CA GLU A 116 9.47 4.59 3.06
C GLU A 116 9.84 4.99 1.64
N THR A 117 8.87 5.00 0.74
CA THR A 117 9.10 5.27 -0.68
C THR A 117 9.05 6.75 -1.03
N ASN A 118 8.69 7.60 -0.06
CA ASN A 118 8.41 9.01 -0.31
C ASN A 118 7.33 9.19 -1.38
N TYR A 119 6.30 8.34 -1.35
CA TYR A 119 5.24 8.24 -2.36
C TYR A 119 5.72 7.88 -3.77
N ASN A 120 6.89 7.25 -3.89
CA ASN A 120 7.47 6.82 -5.16
C ASN A 120 8.09 5.44 -5.03
N TYR A 121 7.26 4.39 -5.13
CA TYR A 121 7.75 3.02 -5.04
C TYR A 121 8.42 2.61 -6.37
N VAL A 122 9.66 2.15 -6.28
CA VAL A 122 10.42 1.57 -7.39
C VAL A 122 10.82 0.16 -6.97
N ASP A 123 10.56 -0.84 -7.81
CA ASP A 123 10.85 -2.26 -7.52
C ASP A 123 12.35 -2.52 -7.29
#